data_AF-A0A956ZBE2-F1
#
_entry.id   AF-A0A956ZBE2-F1
#
_cell.length_a   1.000
_cell.length_b   1.000
_cell.length_c   1.000
_cell.angle_alpha   90.00
_cell.angle_beta   90.00
_cell.angle_gamma   90.00
#
_symmetry.space_group_name_H-M   'P 1'
#
loop_
_entity.id
_entity.type
_entity.pdbx_description
1 polymer ?
#
loop_
_entity_poly.entity_id
_entity_poly.type
_entity_poly.pdbx_seq_one_letter_code
_entity_poly.pdbx_strand_id
1 'polypeptide(L)'
;ETVEYAVRMKKLPEDRFLKKLLHGGKCSGEDFKRLAKKLTDFYSGQTPGEEVTSNGSPEKVRSIIDDNERTVKNFIGKTISRTSWEALHFFNERFFAEKAALFASRRDEGFIKDCHGDLHLEHINIGPDGICIYDCIEFNDRFRH
;
A
#
# COMPACT_ATOMS: atom_id res chain seq x y z
N GLU A 1 -27.83 12.89 23.94
CA GLU A 1 -28.26 11.53 23.59
C GLU A 1 -27.23 10.96 22.62
N THR A 2 -26.73 9.75 22.85
CA THR A 2 -25.68 9.17 22.01
C THR A 2 -26.33 8.55 20.77
N VAL A 3 -25.96 9.00 19.57
CA VAL A 3 -26.42 8.43 18.31
C VAL A 3 -25.33 7.47 17.82
N GLU A 4 -25.60 6.18 17.89
CA GLU A 4 -24.71 5.16 17.35
C GLU A 4 -24.80 5.19 15.82
N TYR A 5 -23.69 5.46 15.13
CA TYR A 5 -23.68 5.57 13.67
C TYR A 5 -23.63 4.18 13.03
N ALA A 6 -24.63 3.86 12.21
CA ALA A 6 -24.64 2.66 11.37
C ALA A 6 -24.51 3.03 9.89
N VAL A 7 -23.69 2.30 9.14
CA VAL A 7 -23.52 2.46 7.69
C VAL A 7 -24.28 1.35 6.96
N ARG A 8 -25.16 1.72 6.02
CA ARG A 8 -25.82 0.77 5.11
C ARG A 8 -25.05 0.72 3.78
N MET A 9 -24.43 -0.43 3.49
CA MET A 9 -23.61 -0.61 2.28
C MET A 9 -24.21 -1.65 1.32
N LYS A 10 -23.90 -1.53 0.03
CA LYS A 10 -24.21 -2.55 -0.98
C LYS A 10 -23.22 -3.70 -0.86
N LYS A 11 -23.70 -4.92 -0.61
CA LYS A 11 -22.85 -6.12 -0.63
C LYS A 11 -22.35 -6.38 -2.05
N LEU A 12 -21.04 -6.48 -2.22
CA LEU A 12 -20.43 -6.84 -3.49
C LEU A 12 -20.51 -8.37 -3.71
N PRO A 13 -20.81 -8.85 -4.93
CA PRO A 13 -20.83 -10.28 -5.23
C PRO A 13 -19.43 -10.88 -5.10
N GLU A 14 -19.31 -11.96 -4.32
CA GLU A 14 -17.99 -12.54 -4.02
C GLU A 14 -17.31 -13.19 -5.23
N ASP A 15 -18.10 -13.77 -6.13
CA ASP A 15 -17.62 -14.41 -7.36
C ASP A 15 -17.01 -13.42 -8.36
N ARG A 16 -17.13 -12.11 -8.07
CA ARG A 16 -16.61 -11.01 -8.88
C ARG A 16 -15.30 -10.42 -8.37
N PHE A 17 -14.76 -10.92 -7.24
CA PHE A 17 -13.43 -10.51 -6.82
C PHE A 17 -12.36 -11.05 -7.77
N LEU A 18 -11.39 -10.20 -8.11
CA LEU A 18 -10.38 -10.47 -9.12
C LEU A 18 -9.56 -11.73 -8.78
N LYS A 19 -9.27 -11.98 -7.50
CA LYS A 19 -8.65 -13.25 -7.07
C LYS A 19 -9.47 -14.47 -7.51
N LYS A 20 -10.79 -14.48 -7.29
CA LYS A 20 -11.67 -15.60 -7.69
C LYS A 20 -11.83 -15.69 -9.20
N LEU A 21 -11.98 -14.55 -9.89
CA LEU A 21 -12.06 -14.50 -11.35
C LEU A 21 -10.80 -15.06 -12.00
N LEU A 22 -9.62 -14.71 -11.48
CA LEU A 22 -8.34 -15.19 -12.00
C LEU A 22 -8.19 -16.70 -11.79
N HIS A 23 -8.46 -17.21 -10.58
CA HIS A 23 -8.41 -18.66 -10.31
C HIS A 23 -9.40 -19.45 -11.18
N GLY A 24 -10.55 -18.86 -11.51
CA GLY A 24 -11.56 -19.47 -12.37
C GLY A 24 -11.34 -19.30 -13.88
N GLY A 25 -10.26 -18.64 -14.31
CA GLY A 25 -10.01 -18.35 -15.73
C GLY A 25 -11.04 -17.40 -16.37
N LYS A 26 -11.74 -16.60 -15.56
CA LYS A 26 -12.80 -15.67 -15.98
C LYS A 26 -12.35 -14.22 -16.10
N CYS A 27 -11.04 -13.99 -16.04
CA CYS A 27 -10.43 -12.68 -16.20
C CYS A 27 -9.73 -12.58 -17.55
N SER A 28 -9.94 -11.48 -18.27
CA SER A 28 -9.32 -11.20 -19.55
C SER A 28 -8.20 -10.17 -19.43
N GLY A 29 -7.34 -10.06 -20.45
CA GLY A 29 -6.37 -8.96 -20.52
C GLY A 29 -7.04 -7.58 -20.59
N GLU A 30 -8.27 -7.50 -21.08
CA GLU A 30 -9.03 -6.25 -21.11
C GLU A 30 -9.44 -5.78 -19.70
N ASP A 31 -9.75 -6.73 -18.80
CA ASP A 31 -10.05 -6.41 -17.41
C ASP A 31 -8.85 -5.77 -16.70
N PHE A 32 -7.64 -6.26 -16.98
CA PHE A 32 -6.41 -5.66 -16.46
C PHE A 32 -6.12 -4.28 -17.06
N LYS A 33 -6.41 -4.06 -18.35
CA LYS A 33 -6.29 -2.72 -18.95
C LYS A 33 -7.26 -1.73 -18.31
N ARG A 34 -8.51 -2.14 -18.07
CA ARG A 34 -9.51 -1.33 -17.37
C ARG A 34 -9.09 -1.03 -15.93
N LEU A 35 -8.53 -2.01 -15.23
CA LEU A 35 -7.98 -1.82 -13.88
C LEU A 35 -6.82 -0.83 -13.88
N ALA A 36 -5.84 -1.03 -14.77
CA ALA A 36 -4.69 -0.13 -14.91
C ALA A 36 -5.14 1.29 -15.21
N LYS A 37 -6.10 1.46 -16.14
CA LYS A 37 -6.67 2.78 -16.42
C LYS A 37 -7.31 3.42 -15.19
N LYS A 38 -8.13 2.68 -14.44
CA LYS A 38 -8.77 3.20 -13.22
C LYS A 38 -7.73 3.65 -12.19
N LEU A 39 -6.66 2.87 -12.01
CA LEU A 39 -5.56 3.20 -11.10
C LEU A 39 -4.78 4.43 -11.58
N THR A 40 -4.44 4.50 -12.86
CA THR A 40 -3.76 5.68 -13.44
C THR A 40 -4.62 6.93 -13.30
N ASP A 41 -5.90 6.86 -13.64
CA ASP A 41 -6.82 8.00 -13.49
C ASP A 41 -6.91 8.46 -12.03
N PHE A 42 -6.95 7.52 -11.08
CA PHE A 42 -6.91 7.81 -9.65
C PHE A 42 -5.58 8.48 -9.24
N TYR A 43 -4.43 7.87 -9.53
CA TYR A 43 -3.12 8.41 -9.12
C TYR A 43 -2.80 9.77 -9.76
N SER A 44 -3.18 9.96 -11.02
CA SER A 44 -2.97 11.23 -11.73
C SER A 44 -3.89 12.35 -11.23
N GLY A 45 -5.07 12.00 -10.70
CA GLY A 45 -6.00 12.96 -10.09
C GLY A 45 -5.66 13.35 -8.64
N GLN A 46 -4.70 12.67 -8.00
CA GLN A 46 -4.31 12.92 -6.62
C GLN A 46 -3.39 14.14 -6.48
N THR A 47 -3.83 15.10 -5.67
CA THR A 47 -3.03 16.27 -5.23
C THR A 47 -2.76 16.10 -3.73
N PRO A 48 -1.65 15.42 -3.35
CA PRO A 48 -1.35 15.15 -1.95
C PRO A 48 -1.12 16.44 -1.17
N GLY A 49 -1.69 16.53 0.02
CA GLY A 49 -1.39 17.62 0.96
C GLY A 49 0.03 17.52 1.53
N GLU A 50 0.42 18.51 2.32
CA GLU A 50 1.72 18.55 2.98
C GLU A 50 1.93 17.33 3.90
N GLU A 51 0.89 16.93 4.64
CA GLU A 51 0.93 15.75 5.51
C GLU A 51 1.30 14.48 4.74
N VAL A 52 0.56 14.17 3.67
CA VAL A 52 0.81 13.02 2.80
C VAL A 52 2.20 13.10 2.19
N THR A 53 2.60 14.28 1.71
CA THR A 53 3.92 14.50 1.10
C THR A 53 5.05 14.26 2.10
N SER A 54 4.87 14.67 3.36
CA SER A 54 5.85 14.48 4.44
C SER A 54 6.12 13.01 4.74
N ASN A 55 5.16 12.11 4.47
CA ASN A 55 5.31 10.65 4.66
C ASN A 55 6.39 10.04 3.75
N GLY A 56 6.71 10.69 2.64
CA GLY A 56 7.80 10.27 1.76
C GLY A 56 9.19 10.74 2.17
N SER A 57 9.35 11.44 3.30
CA SER A 57 10.68 11.90 3.73
C SER A 57 11.59 10.69 4.06
N PRO A 58 12.90 10.77 3.76
CA PRO A 58 13.83 9.70 4.11
C PRO A 58 13.76 9.31 5.59
N GLU A 59 13.55 10.28 6.48
CA GLU A 59 13.47 10.09 7.92
C GLU A 59 12.22 9.30 8.32
N LYS A 60 11.05 9.66 7.75
CA LYS A 60 9.79 8.97 8.04
C LYS A 60 9.82 7.53 7.51
N VAL A 61 10.26 7.34 6.26
CA VAL A 61 10.42 6.00 5.67
C VAL A 61 11.42 5.16 6.48
N ARG A 62 12.56 5.75 6.91
CA ARG A 62 13.53 5.05 7.75
C ARG A 62 12.94 4.64 9.10
N SER A 63 12.15 5.51 9.74
CA SER A 63 11.54 5.18 11.03
C SER A 63 10.64 3.94 10.98
N ILE A 64 9.92 3.73 9.88
CA ILE A 64 9.11 2.53 9.66
C ILE A 64 9.99 1.28 9.57
N ILE A 65 11.13 1.39 8.86
CA ILE A 65 12.11 0.30 8.77
C ILE A 65 12.75 0.03 10.14
N ASP A 66 13.11 1.05 10.91
CA ASP A 66 13.68 0.91 12.25
C ASP A 66 12.70 0.25 13.23
N ASP A 67 11.40 0.56 13.11
CA ASP A 67 10.33 -0.06 13.87
C ASP A 67 10.16 -1.55 13.50
N ASN A 68 10.25 -1.89 12.21
CA ASN A 68 10.29 -3.27 11.74
C ASN A 68 11.51 -4.00 12.29
N GLU A 69 12.70 -3.40 12.20
CA GLU A 69 13.94 -3.97 12.74
C GLU A 69 13.83 -4.24 14.25
N ARG A 70 13.29 -3.27 15.01
CA ARG A 70 13.04 -3.44 16.45
C ARG A 70 12.09 -4.60 16.74
N THR A 71 11.06 -4.78 15.92
CA THR A 71 10.08 -5.86 16.06
C THR A 71 10.71 -7.23 15.79
N VAL A 72 11.53 -7.34 14.74
CA VAL A 72 12.13 -8.63 14.34
C VAL A 72 13.32 -9.06 15.21
N LYS A 73 13.88 -8.17 16.04
CA LYS A 73 15.03 -8.49 16.93
C LYS A 73 14.85 -9.77 17.74
N ASN A 74 13.64 -10.01 18.25
CA ASN A 74 13.33 -11.19 19.09
C ASN A 74 13.33 -12.53 18.33
N PHE A 75 13.38 -12.48 17.00
CA PHE A 75 13.31 -13.63 16.09
C PHE A 75 14.68 -13.96 15.45
N ILE A 76 15.68 -13.10 15.66
CA ILE A 76 17.06 -13.34 15.21
C ILE A 76 17.64 -14.55 15.95
N GLY A 77 18.24 -15.48 15.20
CA GLY A 77 18.75 -16.75 15.70
C GLY A 77 17.68 -17.81 15.96
N LYS A 78 16.39 -17.50 15.74
CA LYS A 78 15.27 -18.45 15.88
C LYS A 78 14.67 -18.80 14.53
N THR A 79 14.07 -17.81 13.88
CA THR A 79 13.44 -17.94 12.56
C THR A 79 14.15 -17.11 11.51
N ILE A 80 14.88 -16.07 11.91
CA ILE A 80 15.73 -15.24 11.04
C ILE A 80 17.18 -15.54 11.39
N SER A 81 18.00 -15.93 10.42
CA SER A 81 19.43 -16.14 10.68
C SER A 81 20.13 -14.82 11.00
N ARG A 82 21.19 -14.86 11.82
CA ARG A 82 21.97 -13.65 12.13
C ARG A 82 22.58 -13.03 10.87
N THR A 83 23.14 -13.84 9.99
CA THR A 83 23.74 -13.38 8.73
C THR A 83 22.72 -12.72 7.81
N SER A 84 21.50 -13.25 7.73
CA SER A 84 20.41 -12.63 6.95
C SER A 84 20.00 -11.28 7.53
N TRP A 85 19.93 -11.16 8.85
CA TRP A 85 19.68 -9.88 9.50
C TRP A 85 20.80 -8.88 9.17
N GLU A 86 22.07 -9.28 9.31
CA GLU A 86 23.22 -8.39 9.13
C GLU A 86 23.29 -7.86 7.70
N ALA A 87 23.01 -8.72 6.73
CA ALA A 87 22.89 -8.33 5.34
C ALA A 87 21.75 -7.32 5.10
N LEU A 88 20.57 -7.56 5.68
CA LEU A 88 19.41 -6.68 5.52
C LEU A 88 19.66 -5.29 6.12
N HIS A 89 20.17 -5.24 7.35
CA HIS A 89 20.45 -3.98 8.01
C HIS A 89 21.55 -3.19 7.29
N PHE A 90 22.64 -3.85 6.90
CA PHE A 90 23.69 -3.20 6.12
C PHE A 90 23.14 -2.64 4.80
N PHE A 91 22.28 -3.39 4.11
CA PHE A 91 21.60 -2.92 2.92
C PHE A 91 20.74 -1.68 3.20
N ASN A 92 19.91 -1.70 4.24
CA ASN A 92 19.06 -0.57 4.61
C ASN A 92 19.88 0.70 4.87
N GLU A 93 20.91 0.60 5.72
CA GLU A 93 21.78 1.72 6.06
C GLU A 93 22.49 2.31 4.83
N ARG A 94 23.01 1.45 3.94
CA ARG A 94 23.61 1.88 2.66
C ARG A 94 22.57 2.53 1.74
N PHE A 95 21.40 1.92 1.61
CA PHE A 95 20.36 2.38 0.70
C PHE A 95 19.88 3.79 1.05
N PHE A 96 19.59 4.06 2.33
CA PHE A 96 19.18 5.41 2.75
C PHE A 96 20.30 6.44 2.57
N ALA A 97 21.55 6.08 2.84
CA ALA A 97 22.69 6.98 2.64
C ALA A 97 22.89 7.31 1.15
N GLU A 98 22.80 6.32 0.26
CA GLU A 98 23.06 6.48 -1.18
C GLU A 98 21.87 7.07 -1.95
N LYS A 99 20.64 6.86 -1.47
CA LYS A 99 19.41 7.23 -2.17
C LYS A 99 18.68 8.44 -1.58
N ALA A 100 19.26 9.15 -0.62
CA ALA A 100 18.64 10.35 -0.02
C ALA A 100 18.12 11.35 -1.08
N ALA A 101 18.89 11.61 -2.13
CA ALA A 101 18.49 12.49 -3.23
C ALA A 101 17.28 11.96 -4.03
N LEU A 102 17.17 10.64 -4.19
CA LEU A 102 16.03 10.01 -4.88
C LEU A 102 14.74 10.17 -4.07
N PHE A 103 14.81 9.98 -2.74
CA PHE A 103 13.65 10.21 -1.87
C PHE A 103 13.19 11.67 -1.92
N ALA A 104 14.12 12.62 -1.86
CA ALA A 104 13.81 14.05 -1.99
C ALA A 104 13.16 14.38 -3.35
N SER A 105 13.76 13.94 -4.46
CA SER A 105 13.19 14.15 -5.80
C SER A 105 11.80 13.54 -5.93
N ARG A 106 11.57 12.32 -5.44
CA ARG A 106 10.24 11.69 -5.50
C ARG A 106 9.19 12.45 -4.70
N ARG A 107 9.56 12.99 -3.54
CA ARG A 107 8.68 13.85 -2.74
C ARG A 107 8.36 15.13 -3.50
N ASP A 108 9.38 15.82 -3.99
CA ASP A 108 9.25 17.14 -4.60
C ASP A 108 8.54 17.06 -5.98
N GLU A 109 8.67 15.94 -6.70
CA GLU A 109 7.96 15.64 -7.94
C GLU A 109 6.54 15.07 -7.71
N GLY A 110 6.07 15.00 -6.46
CA GLY A 110 4.69 14.64 -6.13
C GLY A 110 4.36 13.15 -6.30
N PHE A 111 5.35 12.26 -6.18
CA PHE A 111 5.15 10.80 -6.25
C PHE A 111 4.63 10.18 -4.96
N ILE A 112 4.51 10.94 -3.88
CA ILE A 112 3.92 10.46 -2.62
C ILE A 112 2.42 10.70 -2.69
N LYS A 113 1.63 9.63 -2.78
CA LYS A 113 0.18 9.69 -2.99
C LYS A 113 -0.54 9.06 -1.81
N ASP A 114 -1.73 9.57 -1.49
CA ASP A 114 -2.66 8.92 -0.57
C ASP A 114 -3.38 7.80 -1.33
N CYS A 115 -2.86 6.58 -1.19
CA CYS A 115 -3.35 5.45 -1.94
C CYS A 115 -3.09 4.12 -1.24
N HIS A 116 -3.74 3.06 -1.75
CA HIS A 116 -3.54 1.70 -1.29
C HIS A 116 -2.13 1.20 -1.65
N GLY A 117 -1.24 1.17 -0.65
CA GLY A 117 0.19 0.84 -0.82
C GLY A 117 0.47 -0.63 -1.15
N ASP A 118 -0.47 -1.52 -0.83
CA ASP A 118 -0.41 -2.97 -1.01
C ASP A 118 -1.69 -3.50 -1.68
N LEU A 119 -2.00 -3.00 -2.88
CA LEU A 119 -3.24 -3.39 -3.56
C LEU A 119 -3.31 -4.90 -3.86
N HIS A 120 -4.13 -5.62 -3.10
CA HIS A 120 -4.37 -7.05 -3.26
C HIS A 120 -5.52 -7.36 -4.23
N LEU A 121 -5.44 -8.47 -4.97
CA LEU A 121 -6.51 -8.92 -5.87
C LEU A 121 -7.83 -9.25 -5.15
N GLU A 122 -7.77 -9.47 -3.83
CA GLU A 122 -8.94 -9.67 -2.98
C GLU A 122 -9.74 -8.39 -2.82
N HIS A 123 -9.09 -7.23 -2.99
CA HIS A 123 -9.66 -5.92 -2.79
C HIS A 123 -10.28 -5.31 -4.06
N ILE A 124 -10.26 -6.07 -5.15
CA ILE A 124 -10.70 -5.60 -6.47
C ILE A 124 -11.92 -6.41 -6.88
N ASN A 125 -13.08 -5.77 -6.95
CA ASN A 125 -14.31 -6.35 -7.46
C ASN A 125 -14.60 -5.85 -8.87
N ILE A 126 -14.77 -6.76 -9.84
CA ILE A 126 -15.14 -6.44 -11.21
C ILE A 126 -16.63 -6.75 -11.39
N GLY A 127 -17.46 -5.78 -11.02
CA GLY A 127 -18.91 -5.87 -11.05
C GLY A 127 -19.52 -5.32 -12.35
N PRO A 128 -20.85 -5.48 -12.52
CA PRO A 128 -21.59 -4.90 -13.65
C PRO A 128 -21.52 -3.36 -13.67
N ASP A 129 -21.44 -2.74 -12.48
CA ASP A 129 -21.35 -1.29 -12.32
C ASP A 129 -19.91 -0.75 -12.53
N GLY A 130 -18.94 -1.63 -12.81
CA GLY A 130 -17.54 -1.29 -13.01
C GLY A 130 -16.60 -1.93 -12.00
N ILE A 131 -15.37 -1.41 -11.95
CA ILE A 131 -14.33 -1.88 -11.04
C ILE A 131 -14.45 -1.10 -9.73
N CYS A 132 -14.60 -1.83 -8.62
CA CYS A 132 -14.54 -1.29 -7.26
C CYS A 132 -13.24 -1.77 -6.60
N ILE A 133 -12.49 -0.83 -6.01
CA ILE A 133 -11.27 -1.10 -5.25
C ILE A 133 -11.53 -0.57 -3.85
N TYR A 134 -11.25 -1.35 -2.81
CA TYR A 134 -11.41 -0.95 -1.43
C TYR A 134 -10.12 -1.20 -0.66
N ASP A 135 -9.88 -0.42 0.38
CA ASP A 135 -8.71 -0.54 1.23
C ASP A 135 -9.18 -0.85 2.65
N CYS A 136 -8.72 -1.95 3.23
CA CYS A 136 -9.12 -2.37 4.58
C CYS A 136 -8.29 -1.71 5.69
N ILE A 137 -7.30 -0.88 5.34
CA ILE A 137 -6.41 -0.19 6.29
C ILE A 137 -6.99 1.20 6.68
N GLU A 138 -8.13 1.62 6.11
CA GLU A 138 -8.81 2.91 6.36
C GLU A 138 -9.18 3.21 7.83
N PHE A 139 -9.03 2.26 8.76
CA PHE A 139 -9.43 2.43 10.16
C PHE A 139 -8.33 2.90 11.12
N ASN A 140 -7.07 3.02 10.68
CA ASN A 140 -5.97 3.47 11.55
C ASN A 140 -5.09 4.49 10.84
N ASP A 141 -5.20 5.75 11.25
CA ASP A 141 -4.46 6.88 10.69
C ASP A 141 -2.94 6.68 10.74
N ARG A 142 -2.43 5.93 11.72
CA ARG A 142 -1.00 5.60 11.83
C ARG A 142 -0.50 4.62 10.75
N PHE A 143 -1.41 3.90 10.10
CA PHE A 143 -1.10 3.08 8.92
C PHE A 143 -1.53 3.77 7.61
N ARG A 144 -2.23 4.90 7.69
CA ARG A 144 -2.63 5.73 6.55
C ARG A 144 -1.51 6.67 6.10
N HIS A 145 -0.63 7.08 7.02
CA HIS A 145 0.38 8.12 6.83
C HIS A 145 1.76 7.73 7.35
#